data_AF-A0A0T6A2M9-F1
#
_entry.id   AF-A0A0T6A2M9-F1
#
_cell.length_a   1.000
_cell.length_b   1.000
_cell.length_c   1.000
_cell.angle_alpha   90.00
_cell.angle_beta   90.00
_cell.angle_gamma   90.00
#
_symmetry.space_group_name_H-M   'P 1'
#
loop_
_entity.id
_entity.type
_entity.pdbx_description
1 polymer ?
#
loop_
_entity_poly.entity_id
_entity_poly.type
_entity_poly.pdbx_seq_one_letter_code
_entity_poly.pdbx_strand_id
1 'polypeptide(L)' 'MRYVDVRRDTKALEEMLKVSEGVREVPVIVEDGKVTVGFGGT' A
#
# COMPACT_ATOMS: atom_id res chain seq x y z
N MET A 1 -5.69 10.93 8.00
CA MET A 1 -5.35 10.04 6.87
C MET A 1 -3.99 10.47 6.33
N ARG A 2 -3.01 9.57 6.27
CA ARG A 2 -1.66 9.85 5.74
C ARG A 2 -1.53 9.20 4.37
N TYR A 3 -1.18 9.99 3.36
CA TYR A 3 -0.84 9.48 2.04
C TYR A 3 0.67 9.22 1.97
N VAL A 4 1.05 8.12 1.32
CA VAL A 4 2.45 7.75 1.09
C VAL A 4 2.62 7.33 -0.37
N ASP A 5 3.48 8.02 -1.12
CA ASP A 5 3.85 7.61 -2.48
C ASP A 5 5.00 6.59 -2.41
N VAL A 6 4.64 5.30 -2.49
CA VAL A 6 5.59 4.18 -2.46
C VAL A 6 6.60 4.19 -3.61
N ARG A 7 6.38 4.98 -4.68
CA ARG A 7 7.38 5.13 -5.75
C ARG A 7 8.57 5.98 -5.31
N ARG A 8 8.39 6.83 -4.30
CA ARG A 8 9.43 7.75 -3.80
C ARG A 8 10.09 7.25 -2.51
N ASP A 9 9.49 6.26 -1.85
CA ASP A 9 9.97 5.71 -0.58
C ASP A 9 10.01 4.18 -0.65
N THR A 10 11.22 3.65 -0.80
CA THR A 10 11.48 2.20 -0.88
C THR A 10 11.04 1.46 0.39
N LYS A 11 11.15 2.08 1.57
CA LYS A 11 10.69 1.46 2.82
C LYS A 11 9.18 1.35 2.84
N ALA A 12 8.48 2.38 2.36
CA ALA A 12 7.03 2.31 2.23
C ALA A 12 6.57 1.26 1.21
N LEU A 13 7.32 1.07 0.11
CA LEU A 13 7.09 -0.01 -0.83
C LEU A 13 7.24 -1.39 -0.17
N GLU A 14 8.31 -1.61 0.58
CA GLU A 14 8.52 -2.87 1.32
C GLU A 14 7.38 -3.17 2.29
N GLU A 15 6.94 -2.19 3.08
CA GLU A 15 5.80 -2.35 3.99
C GLU A 15 4.50 -2.66 3.25
N MET A 16 4.27 -2.03 2.09
CA MET A 16 3.12 -2.33 1.25
C MET A 16 3.13 -3.77 0.74
N LEU A 17 4.27 -4.22 0.20
CA LEU A 17 4.43 -5.57 -0.35
C LEU A 17 4.21 -6.67 0.69
N LYS A 18 4.54 -6.42 1.97
CA LYS A 18 4.27 -7.36 3.07
C LYS A 18 2.78 -7.64 3.25
N VAL A 19 1.92 -6.65 2.98
CA VAL A 19 0.47 -6.76 3.21
C VAL A 19 -0.35 -6.98 1.94
N SER A 20 0.29 -6.91 0.77
CA SER A 20 -0.35 -7.12 -0.56
C SER A 20 0.20 -8.35 -1.30
N GLU A 21 0.66 -9.36 -0.57
CA GLU A 21 1.18 -10.62 -1.12
C GLU A 21 2.33 -10.43 -2.16
N GLY A 22 3.14 -9.39 -2.00
CA GLY A 22 4.24 -9.07 -2.90
C GLY A 22 3.82 -8.45 -4.23
N VAL A 23 2.54 -8.12 -4.43
CA VAL A 23 2.04 -7.46 -5.63
C VAL A 23 1.84 -5.98 -5.36
N ARG A 24 2.29 -5.13 -6.29
CA ARG A 24 2.12 -3.67 -6.17
C ARG A 24 0.72 -3.23 -6.59
N GLU A 25 -0.28 -3.53 -5.78
CA GLU A 25 -1.67 -3.11 -5.98
C GLU A 25 -1.97 -1.82 -5.20
N VAL A 26 -2.42 -0.79 -5.90
CA VAL A 26 -2.68 0.52 -5.31
C VAL A 26 -4.12 0.96 -5.60
N PRO A 27 -4.79 1.65 -4.64
CA PRO A 27 -4.29 2.02 -3.32
C PRO A 27 -4.33 0.88 -2.28
N VAL A 28 -3.38 0.87 -1.34
CA VAL A 28 -3.48 0.07 -0.09
C VAL A 28 -3.91 0.99 1.05
N ILE A 29 -5.00 0.64 1.73
CA ILE A 29 -5.56 1.38 2.85
C ILE A 29 -5.41 0.53 4.11
N VAL A 30 -4.80 1.10 5.14
CA VAL A 30 -4.68 0.48 6.47
C VAL A 30 -5.47 1.31 7.46
N GLU A 31 -6.53 0.74 8.01
CA GLU A 31 -7.42 1.38 8.99
C GLU A 31 -7.71 0.39 10.12
N ASP A 32 -7.43 0.77 11.36
CA ASP A 32 -7.63 -0.07 12.55
C ASP A 32 -7.05 -1.49 12.42
N GLY A 33 -5.89 -1.62 11.77
CA GLY A 33 -5.22 -2.90 11.51
C GLY A 33 -5.82 -3.74 10.36
N LYS A 34 -6.92 -3.28 9.76
CA LYS A 34 -7.50 -3.87 8.56
C LYS A 34 -6.80 -3.33 7.33
N VAL A 35 -6.33 -4.25 6.48
CA VAL A 35 -5.74 -3.93 5.18
C VAL A 35 -6.81 -4.09 4.11
N THR A 36 -7.00 -3.06 3.30
CA THR A 36 -7.86 -3.08 2.11
C THR A 36 -7.03 -2.73 0.90
N VAL A 37 -6.98 -3.63 -0.08
CA VAL A 37 -6.31 -3.41 -1.36
C VAL A 37 -7.38 -3.04 -2.38
N GLY A 38 -7.32 -1.81 -2.89
CA GLY A 38 -8.25 -1.32 -3.89
C GLY A 38 -7.74 -1.57 -5.31
N PHE A 39 -8.64 -1.94 -6.22
CA PHE A 39 -8.37 -1.97 -7.67
C PHE A 39 -8.67 -0.58 -8.25
N GLY A 40 -7.63 0.18 -8.65
CA GLY A 40 -7.87 1.45 -9.35
C GLY A 40 -6.75 2.49 -9.38
N GLY A 41 -5.51 2.16 -8.99
CA GLY A 41 -4.41 3.12 -9.04
C GLY A 41 -3.86 3.35 -10.44
N THR A 42 -4.57 4.15 -11.24
CA THR A 42 -4.00 4.94 -12.34
C THR A 42 -3.49 6.28 -11.85
#